data_AF-A0A370DM10-F1
#
_entry.id   AF-A0A370DM10-F1
#
_cell.length_a   1.000
_cell.length_b   1.000
_cell.length_c   1.000
_cell.angle_alpha   90.00
_cell.angle_beta   90.00
_cell.angle_gamma   90.00
#
_symmetry.space_group_name_H-M   'P 1'
#
loop_
_entity.id
_entity.type
_entity.pdbx_description
1 polymer ?
#
loop_
_entity_poly.entity_id
_entity_poly.type
_entity_poly.pdbx_seq_one_letter_code
_entity_poly.pdbx_strand_id
1 'polypeptide(L)'
;MAAWIPLIKSAMPYVVQVLSIAVPAFTSRSTQKDTDDIIPEQIAELQSAATQNAESVKILAVQLKGSMEGVDAAAIKLQQELVFLRRLSFIAIVISVVSVLLAVLN
;
A
#
# COMPACT_ATOMS: atom_id res chain seq x y z
N MET A 1 11.94 14.70 -10.34
CA MET A 1 10.56 15.04 -9.94
C MET A 1 10.04 13.95 -9.02
N ALA A 2 9.67 14.29 -7.79
CA ALA A 2 9.19 13.33 -6.80
C ALA A 2 7.79 12.79 -7.17
N ALA A 3 7.75 11.71 -7.95
CA ALA A 3 6.52 11.09 -8.45
C ALA A 3 5.57 10.55 -7.36
N TRP A 4 5.99 10.53 -6.10
CA TRP A 4 5.20 10.08 -4.95
C TRP A 4 4.30 11.18 -4.36
N ILE A 5 4.60 12.47 -4.59
CA ILE A 5 3.82 13.60 -4.04
C ILE A 5 2.36 13.62 -4.56
N PRO A 6 2.09 13.42 -5.86
CA PRO A 6 0.71 13.36 -6.36
C PRO A 6 -0.08 12.19 -5.77
N LEU A 7 0.58 11.06 -5.52
CA LEU A 7 -0.04 9.84 -4.99
C LEU A 7 -0.51 10.03 -3.54
N ILE A 8 0.31 10.65 -2.69
CA ILE A 8 -0.06 10.99 -1.31
C ILE A 8 -1.22 11.97 -1.29
N LYS A 9 -1.21 12.97 -2.18
CA LYS A 9 -2.29 13.97 -2.27
C LYS A 9 -3.64 13.34 -2.66
N SER A 10 -3.64 12.33 -3.54
CA SER A 10 -4.86 11.58 -3.88
C SER A 10 -5.36 10.67 -2.76
N ALA A 11 -4.47 10.16 -1.90
CA ALA A 11 -4.84 9.28 -0.79
C ALA A 11 -5.32 10.06 0.45
N MET A 12 -4.94 11.33 0.58
CA MET A 12 -5.23 12.19 1.73
C MET A 12 -6.72 12.23 2.18
N PRO A 13 -7.73 12.27 1.29
CA PRO A 13 -9.14 12.28 1.70
C PRO A 13 -9.58 10.98 2.38
N TYR A 14 -8.99 9.84 2.00
CA TYR A 14 -9.32 8.53 2.54
C TYR A 14 -8.68 8.30 3.91
N VAL A 15 -7.50 8.87 4.15
CA VAL A 15 -6.84 8.83 5.47
C VAL A 15 -7.71 9.52 6.52
N VAL A 16 -8.34 10.64 6.18
CA VAL A 16 -9.25 11.37 7.09
C VAL A 16 -10.50 10.56 7.41
N GLN A 17 -11.05 9.83 6.42
CA GLN A 17 -12.23 8.98 6.63
C GLN A 17 -11.92 7.80 7.57
N VAL A 18 -10.76 7.16 7.43
CA VAL A 18 -10.34 6.07 8.32
C VAL A 18 -10.16 6.55 9.76
N LEU A 19 -9.59 7.75 9.95
CA LEU A 19 -9.45 8.35 11.28
C LEU A 19 -10.81 8.70 11.91
N SER A 20 -11.80 9.09 11.11
CA SER A 20 -13.14 9.43 11.61
C SER A 20 -13.96 8.22 12.09
N ILE A 21 -13.69 7.03 11.55
CA ILE A 21 -14.37 5.77 11.94
C ILE A 21 -13.74 5.19 13.21
N ALA A 22 -12.50 5.56 13.52
CA ALA A 22 -11.75 5.06 14.68
C ALA A 22 -12.04 5.81 15.99
N VAL A 23 -12.89 6.85 15.99
CA VAL A 23 -13.34 7.48 17.25
C VAL A 23 -14.33 6.52 17.92
N PRO A 24 -14.00 5.94 19.08
CA PRO A 24 -14.85 4.92 19.68
C PRO A 24 -16.19 5.52 20.11
N ALA A 25 -17.28 4.80 19.83
CA ALA A 25 -18.63 5.15 20.28
C ALA A 25 -18.82 5.09 21.82
N PHE A 26 -17.77 4.82 22.59
CA PHE A 26 -17.73 4.72 24.08
C PHE A 26 -18.14 5.99 24.83
N THR A 27 -18.78 6.96 24.17
CA THR A 27 -19.20 8.23 24.79
C THR A 27 -20.65 8.62 24.48
N SER A 28 -21.49 7.69 24.01
CA SER A 28 -22.93 7.85 24.06
C SER A 28 -23.41 7.67 25.51
N ARG A 29 -23.13 8.65 26.36
CA ARG A 29 -23.63 8.73 27.74
C ARG A 29 -25.15 8.90 27.67
N SER A 30 -25.91 7.80 27.66
CA SER A 30 -27.33 7.82 27.97
C SER A 30 -27.44 8.25 29.43
N THR A 31 -27.88 9.48 29.66
CA THR A 31 -27.97 10.12 30.99
C THR A 31 -29.08 9.53 31.88
N GLN A 32 -29.51 8.28 31.65
CA GLN A 32 -30.69 7.74 32.32
C GLN A 32 -30.78 6.20 32.36
N LYS A 33 -29.69 5.50 32.70
CA LYS A 33 -29.73 4.09 33.13
C LYS A 33 -28.90 3.90 34.40
N ASP A 34 -29.44 3.16 35.36
CA ASP A 34 -28.80 2.86 36.64
C ASP A 34 -27.39 2.25 36.46
N THR A 35 -26.47 2.67 37.33
CA THR A 35 -25.03 2.43 37.23
C THR A 35 -24.62 0.95 37.22
N ASP A 36 -25.50 0.05 37.69
CA ASP A 36 -25.24 -1.38 37.77
C ASP A 36 -25.36 -2.12 36.42
N ASP A 37 -26.15 -1.58 35.46
CA ASP A 37 -26.44 -2.26 34.19
C ASP A 37 -25.52 -1.81 33.03
N ILE A 38 -24.72 -0.76 33.25
CA ILE A 38 -23.84 -0.16 32.22
C ILE A 38 -22.51 -0.90 32.06
N ILE A 39 -21.97 -1.49 33.14
CA ILE A 39 -20.69 -2.23 33.10
C ILE A 39 -20.77 -3.50 32.24
N PRO A 40 -21.81 -4.36 32.39
CA PRO A 40 -21.99 -5.52 31.51
C PRO A 40 -22.13 -5.13 30.03
N GLU A 41 -22.89 -4.07 29.75
CA GLU A 41 -23.11 -3.55 28.39
C GLU A 41 -21.80 -3.06 27.76
N GLN A 42 -20.98 -2.30 28.51
CA GLN A 42 -19.65 -1.86 28.05
C GLN A 42 -18.66 -3.01 27.85
N ILE A 43 -18.69 -4.04 28.69
CA ILE A 43 -17.84 -5.23 28.51
C ILE A 43 -18.22 -5.97 27.23
N ALA A 44 -19.52 -6.13 26.96
CA ALA A 44 -19.99 -6.74 25.72
C ALA A 44 -19.58 -5.92 24.49
N GLU A 45 -19.68 -4.58 24.56
CA GLU A 45 -19.21 -3.69 23.50
C GLU A 45 -17.70 -3.78 23.28
N LEU A 46 -16.90 -3.79 24.34
CA LEU A 46 -15.44 -3.96 24.25
C LEU A 46 -15.05 -5.31 23.65
N GLN A 47 -15.73 -6.39 24.04
CA GLN A 47 -15.49 -7.72 23.48
C GLN A 47 -15.85 -7.79 22.00
N SER A 48 -16.96 -7.16 21.60
CA SER A 48 -17.38 -7.09 20.20
C SER A 48 -16.39 -6.27 19.37
N ALA A 49 -16.00 -5.08 19.86
CA ALA A 49 -15.00 -4.23 19.21
C ALA A 49 -13.62 -4.90 19.10
N ALA A 50 -13.18 -5.59 20.16
CA ALA A 50 -11.92 -6.34 20.13
C ALA A 50 -11.95 -7.48 19.09
N THR A 51 -13.07 -8.20 19.00
CA THR A 51 -13.26 -9.27 18.01
C THR A 51 -13.25 -8.72 16.59
N GLN A 52 -14.00 -7.63 16.35
CA GLN A 52 -14.07 -6.98 15.05
C GLN A 52 -12.73 -6.37 14.62
N ASN A 53 -11.97 -5.81 15.56
CA ASN A 53 -10.62 -5.30 15.30
C ASN A 53 -9.66 -6.43 14.95
N ALA A 54 -9.70 -7.57 15.67
CA ALA A 54 -8.87 -8.72 15.35
C ALA A 54 -9.16 -9.28 13.95
N GLU A 55 -10.44 -9.35 13.57
CA GLU A 55 -10.84 -9.73 12.21
C GLU A 55 -10.34 -8.72 11.16
N SER A 56 -10.49 -7.42 11.41
CA SER A 56 -10.02 -6.36 10.51
C SER A 56 -8.51 -6.40 10.31
N VAL A 57 -7.73 -6.60 11.38
CA VAL A 57 -6.26 -6.75 11.32
C VAL A 57 -5.88 -7.98 10.50
N LYS A 58 -6.61 -9.10 10.64
CA LYS A 58 -6.38 -10.31 9.83
C LYS A 58 -6.62 -10.02 8.35
N ILE A 59 -7.71 -9.35 8.01
CA ILE A 59 -8.02 -8.98 6.62
C ILE A 59 -6.94 -8.06 6.05
N LEU A 60 -6.53 -7.03 6.80
CA LEU A 60 -5.43 -6.14 6.43
C LEU A 60 -4.13 -6.89 6.19
N ALA A 61 -3.77 -7.85 7.05
CA ALA A 61 -2.58 -8.66 6.89
C ALA A 61 -2.62 -9.52 5.61
N VAL A 62 -3.77 -10.10 5.29
CA VAL A 62 -3.96 -10.88 4.05
C VAL A 62 -3.85 -9.98 2.81
N GLN A 63 -4.49 -8.81 2.83
CA GLN A 63 -4.40 -7.86 1.73
C GLN A 63 -2.99 -7.33 1.53
N LEU A 64 -2.28 -7.02 2.62
CA LEU A 64 -0.89 -6.58 2.57
C LEU A 64 0.02 -7.66 1.99
N LYS A 65 -0.16 -8.92 2.42
CA LYS A 65 0.57 -10.06 1.85
C LYS A 65 0.36 -10.13 0.33
N GLY A 66 -0.89 -10.10 -0.13
CA GLY A 66 -1.17 -10.14 -1.57
C GLY A 66 -0.59 -8.94 -2.32
N SER A 67 -0.58 -7.75 -1.70
CA SER A 67 0.05 -6.57 -2.28
C SER A 67 1.57 -6.71 -2.40
N MET A 68 2.24 -7.24 -1.37
CA MET A 68 3.70 -7.50 -1.41
C MET A 68 4.05 -8.54 -2.47
N GLU A 69 3.27 -9.63 -2.58
CA GLU A 69 3.45 -10.63 -3.64
C GLU A 69 3.29 -10.02 -5.04
N GLY A 70 2.32 -9.10 -5.21
CA GLY A 70 2.15 -8.35 -6.46
C GLY A 70 3.32 -7.42 -6.78
N VAL A 71 3.86 -6.73 -5.77
CA VAL A 71 5.05 -5.86 -5.91
C VAL A 71 6.28 -6.67 -6.29
N ASP A 72 6.50 -7.82 -5.64
CA ASP A 72 7.64 -8.70 -5.94
C ASP A 72 7.56 -9.25 -7.38
N ALA A 73 6.37 -9.71 -7.80
CA ALA A 73 6.17 -10.18 -9.16
C ALA A 73 6.42 -9.07 -10.20
N ALA A 74 5.95 -7.85 -9.93
CA ALA A 74 6.19 -6.69 -10.78
C ALA A 74 7.68 -6.31 -10.85
N ALA A 75 8.39 -6.38 -9.72
CA ALA A 75 9.82 -6.10 -9.63
C ALA A 75 10.64 -7.10 -10.45
N ILE A 76 10.33 -8.41 -10.36
CA ILE A 76 11.00 -9.45 -11.15
C ILE A 76 10.79 -9.18 -12.65
N LYS A 77 9.56 -8.88 -13.07
CA LYS A 77 9.26 -8.58 -14.47
C LYS A 77 10.03 -7.35 -14.95
N LEU A 78 10.06 -6.29 -14.16
CA LEU A 78 10.81 -5.06 -14.48
C LEU A 78 12.31 -5.33 -14.61
N GLN A 79 12.88 -6.17 -13.74
CA GLN A 79 14.29 -6.54 -13.82
C GLN A 79 14.61 -7.29 -15.12
N GLN A 80 13.74 -8.19 -15.57
CA GLN A 80 13.90 -8.90 -16.85
C GLN A 80 13.88 -7.93 -18.04
N GLU A 81 12.90 -7.02 -18.08
CA GLU A 81 12.79 -5.98 -19.11
C GLU A 81 14.04 -5.09 -19.12
N LEU A 82 14.54 -4.64 -17.96
CA LEU A 82 15.75 -3.83 -17.88
C LEU A 82 16.99 -4.56 -18.40
N VAL A 83 17.14 -5.86 -18.10
CA VAL A 83 18.25 -6.66 -18.63
C VAL A 83 18.16 -6.77 -20.15
N PHE A 84 16.96 -6.99 -20.69
CA PHE A 84 16.74 -7.04 -22.13
C PHE A 84 17.06 -5.70 -22.82
N LEU A 85 16.51 -4.60 -22.31
CA LEU A 85 16.78 -3.26 -22.80
C LEU A 85 18.27 -2.93 -22.74
N ARG A 86 18.94 -3.24 -21.63
CA ARG A 86 20.38 -2.99 -21.46
C ARG A 86 21.22 -3.74 -22.50
N ARG A 87 20.85 -4.98 -22.84
CA ARG A 87 21.51 -5.75 -23.91
C ARG A 87 21.29 -5.09 -25.28
N LEU A 88 20.06 -4.70 -25.59
CA LEU A 88 19.76 -4.00 -26.84
C LEU A 88 20.52 -2.68 -26.97
N SER A 89 20.56 -1.87 -25.90
CA SER A 89 21.33 -0.62 -25.88
C SER A 89 22.82 -0.87 -26.11
N PHE A 90 23.39 -1.92 -25.51
CA PHE A 90 24.79 -2.27 -25.72
C PHE A 90 25.07 -2.67 -27.18
N ILE A 91 24.20 -3.49 -27.78
CA ILE A 91 24.31 -3.88 -29.20
C ILE A 91 24.23 -2.63 -30.09
N ALA A 92 23.28 -1.73 -29.84
CA ALA A 92 23.15 -0.49 -30.60
C ALA A 92 24.40 0.39 -30.52
N ILE A 93 25.00 0.51 -29.32
CA ILE A 93 26.26 1.25 -29.13
C ILE A 93 27.38 0.60 -29.94
N VAL A 94 27.54 -0.73 -29.88
CA VAL A 94 28.59 -1.44 -30.64
C VAL A 94 28.41 -1.21 -32.15
N ILE A 95 27.19 -1.36 -32.66
CA ILE A 95 26.89 -1.12 -34.08
C ILE A 95 27.22 0.33 -34.47
N SER A 96 26.84 1.30 -33.63
CA SER A 96 27.14 2.71 -33.86
C SER A 96 28.65 2.97 -33.92
N VAL A 97 29.43 2.40 -32.99
CA VAL A 97 30.89 2.57 -32.96
C VAL A 97 31.54 1.96 -34.19
N VAL A 98 31.14 0.74 -34.57
CA VAL A 98 31.65 0.07 -35.77
C VAL A 98 31.34 0.88 -37.02
N SER A 99 30.12 1.42 -37.15
CA SER A 99 29.73 2.26 -38.29
C SER A 99 30.57 3.53 -38.39
N VAL A 100 30.84 4.20 -37.26
CA VAL A 100 31.69 5.40 -37.24
C VAL A 100 33.13 5.06 -37.61
N LEU A 101 33.69 3.96 -37.10
CA LEU A 101 35.05 3.54 -37.45
C LEU A 101 35.18 3.24 -38.94
N LEU A 102 34.23 2.49 -39.52
CA LEU A 102 34.23 2.19 -40.94
C LEU A 102 34.12 3.46 -41.80
N ALA A 103 33.30 4.44 -41.39
CA ALA A 103 33.16 5.70 -42.10
C ALA A 103 34.41 6.59 -42.03
N VAL A 104 35.24 6.47 -41.00
CA VAL A 104 36.50 7.23 -40.86
C VAL A 104 37.66 6.55 -41.60
N LEU A 105 37.63 5.21 -41.71
CA LEU A 105 38.67 4.41 -42.38
C LEU A 105 38.54 4.36 -43.92
N ASN A 106 37.36 4.70 -44.45
CA ASN A 106 37.02 4.65 -45.87
C ASN A 106 36.96 6.05 -46.48
#